data_AF-A0A661ESF5-F1
#
_entry.id   AF-A0A661ESF5-F1
#
_cell.length_a   1.000
_cell.length_b   1.000
_cell.length_c   1.000
_cell.angle_alpha   90.00
_cell.angle_beta   90.00
_cell.angle_gamma   90.00
#
_symmetry.space_group_name_H-M   'P 1'
#
loop_
_entity.id
_entity.type
_entity.pdbx_description
1 polymer ?
#
loop_
_entity_poly.entity_id
_entity_poly.type
_entity_poly.pdbx_seq_one_letter_code
_entity_poly.pdbx_strand_id
1 'polypeptide(L)'
;MTNDSNADVLLPSGPPRSNRAKRRLVAGGVATVIAGHSMTGDSIDFLGPLGFDAVWLEAEHGPADWERLGDLSRACDLWGLSALMRLRTLEPSLIGRALTLGVHGIVIPQVKNADEARALVQAAKFAPVGQRGVSRGRRSYENPGFLDNDNDETLL
;
A
#
# COMPACT_ATOMS: atom_id res chain seq x y z
N MET A 1 -38.14 -30.08 9.10
CA MET A 1 -37.60 -28.76 9.46
C MET A 1 -36.28 -28.98 10.18
N THR A 2 -35.15 -28.80 9.49
CA THR A 2 -33.93 -28.18 10.02
C THR A 2 -33.17 -27.68 8.80
N ASN A 3 -33.00 -26.38 8.73
CA ASN A 3 -32.42 -25.63 7.63
C ASN A 3 -30.93 -25.43 7.95
N ASP A 4 -30.06 -26.32 7.49
CA ASP A 4 -28.61 -26.15 7.63
C ASP A 4 -28.06 -25.51 6.36
N SER A 5 -28.41 -24.24 6.17
CA SER A 5 -27.82 -23.35 5.17
C SER A 5 -26.79 -22.43 5.84
N ASN A 6 -25.80 -23.00 6.53
CA ASN A 6 -24.55 -22.30 6.78
C ASN A 6 -23.59 -22.71 5.66
N ALA A 7 -23.79 -22.09 4.49
CA ALA A 7 -22.69 -21.97 3.55
C ALA A 7 -21.64 -21.12 4.27
N ASP A 8 -20.64 -21.78 4.86
CA ASP A 8 -19.35 -21.16 5.13
C ASP A 8 -18.88 -20.61 3.79
N VAL A 9 -19.16 -19.33 3.56
CA VAL A 9 -18.50 -18.54 2.53
C VAL A 9 -17.05 -18.47 3.00
N LEU A 10 -16.29 -19.49 2.64
CA LEU A 10 -14.84 -19.43 2.59
C LEU A 10 -14.50 -18.25 1.69
N LEU A 11 -14.30 -17.07 2.28
CA LEU A 11 -13.62 -15.98 1.61
C LEU A 11 -12.32 -16.59 1.09
N PRO A 12 -12.02 -16.49 -0.22
CA PRO A 12 -10.80 -17.04 -0.75
C PRO A 12 -9.63 -16.46 0.05
N SER A 13 -8.87 -17.33 0.71
CA SER A 13 -7.63 -16.94 1.39
C SER A 13 -6.56 -16.75 0.32
N GLY A 14 -6.61 -15.59 -0.34
CA GLY A 14 -5.52 -15.14 -1.20
C GLY A 14 -4.25 -14.93 -0.38
N PRO A 15 -3.06 -15.07 -0.98
CA PRO A 15 -1.83 -14.63 -0.32
C PRO A 15 -1.95 -13.13 0.03
N PRO A 16 -1.25 -12.66 1.08
CA PRO A 16 -1.27 -11.25 1.45
C PRO A 16 -0.94 -10.38 0.23
N ARG A 17 -1.61 -9.23 0.13
CA ARG A 17 -1.34 -8.23 -0.92
C ARG A 17 0.14 -7.93 -0.96
N SER A 18 0.77 -8.41 -2.02
CA SER A 18 2.22 -8.47 -2.18
C SER A 18 2.76 -7.13 -2.65
N ASN A 19 3.75 -6.60 -1.96
CA ASN A 19 4.54 -5.46 -2.42
C ASN A 19 5.64 -5.93 -3.38
N ARG A 20 5.29 -5.99 -4.67
CA ARG A 20 6.18 -6.39 -5.76
C ARG A 20 7.46 -5.54 -5.81
N ALA A 21 7.35 -4.21 -5.70
CA ALA A 21 8.49 -3.31 -5.69
C ALA A 21 9.46 -3.59 -4.53
N LYS A 22 8.94 -3.77 -3.31
CA LYS A 22 9.78 -4.10 -2.15
C LYS A 22 10.51 -5.42 -2.34
N ARG A 23 9.83 -6.47 -2.81
CA ARG A 23 10.44 -7.78 -3.06
C ARG A 23 11.57 -7.70 -4.09
N ARG A 24 11.38 -6.93 -5.15
CA ARG A 24 12.43 -6.64 -6.16
C ARG A 24 13.66 -5.98 -5.52
N LEU A 25 13.45 -4.94 -4.71
CA LEU A 25 14.54 -4.21 -4.05
C LEU A 25 15.29 -5.08 -3.03
N VAL A 26 14.56 -5.86 -2.21
CA VAL A 26 15.16 -6.76 -1.21
C VAL A 26 16.01 -7.86 -1.88
N ALA A 27 15.60 -8.33 -3.07
CA ALA A 27 16.38 -9.28 -3.86
C ALA A 27 17.62 -8.67 -4.54
N GLY A 28 17.95 -7.39 -4.28
CA GLY A 28 19.05 -6.67 -4.92
C GLY A 28 18.77 -6.27 -6.38
N GLY A 29 17.52 -6.37 -6.82
CA GLY A 29 17.10 -5.99 -8.16
C GLY A 29 16.67 -4.53 -8.26
N VAL A 30 16.27 -4.14 -9.47
CA VAL A 30 15.69 -2.83 -9.78
C VAL A 30 14.16 -2.94 -9.75
N ALA A 31 13.50 -1.99 -9.08
CA ALA A 31 12.05 -1.82 -9.17
C ALA A 31 11.71 -0.67 -10.12
N THR A 32 10.91 -0.97 -11.14
CA THR A 32 10.44 0.01 -12.12
C THR A 32 9.12 0.62 -11.69
N VAL A 33 9.03 1.95 -11.74
CA VAL A 33 7.87 2.70 -11.24
C VAL A 33 7.30 3.56 -12.36
N ILE A 34 6.00 3.43 -12.61
CA ILE A 34 5.26 4.37 -13.46
C ILE A 34 5.07 5.66 -12.65
N ALA A 35 5.68 6.74 -13.12
CA ALA A 35 5.53 8.06 -12.51
C ALA A 35 4.79 9.01 -13.46
N GLY A 36 3.84 9.76 -12.91
CA GLY A 36 3.08 10.78 -13.63
C GLY A 36 2.39 11.71 -12.67
N HIS A 37 2.19 12.97 -13.05
CA HIS A 37 1.61 13.97 -12.16
C HIS A 37 0.16 13.63 -11.78
N SER A 38 -0.64 13.10 -12.72
CA SER A 38 -2.08 12.92 -12.57
C SER A 38 -2.51 11.50 -12.94
N MET A 39 -2.07 10.51 -12.17
CA MET A 39 -2.45 9.11 -12.40
C MET A 39 -3.95 8.88 -12.18
N THR A 40 -4.60 8.20 -13.12
CA THR A 40 -6.01 7.77 -13.03
C THR A 40 -6.12 6.25 -13.01
N GLY A 41 -7.29 5.71 -12.63
CA GLY A 41 -7.57 4.27 -12.76
C GLY A 41 -7.35 3.77 -14.19
N ASP A 42 -7.91 4.46 -15.18
CA ASP A 42 -7.75 4.12 -16.60
C ASP A 42 -6.28 4.12 -17.05
N SER A 43 -5.47 5.05 -16.54
CA SER A 43 -4.03 5.09 -16.84
C SER A 43 -3.31 3.87 -16.27
N ILE A 44 -3.69 3.45 -15.05
CA ILE A 44 -3.15 2.25 -14.42
C ILE A 44 -3.59 1.00 -15.20
N ASP A 45 -4.85 0.94 -15.66
CA ASP A 45 -5.35 -0.18 -16.47
C ASP A 45 -4.64 -0.29 -17.83
N PHE A 46 -4.38 0.85 -18.47
CA PHE A 46 -3.65 0.88 -19.73
C PHE A 46 -2.18 0.44 -19.56
N LEU A 47 -1.51 0.89 -18.50
CA LEU A 47 -0.07 0.66 -18.29
C LEU A 47 0.24 -0.63 -17.53
N GLY A 48 -0.71 -1.17 -16.77
CA GLY A 48 -0.52 -2.32 -15.90
C GLY A 48 -0.02 -3.59 -16.59
N PRO A 49 -0.51 -3.95 -17.80
CA PRO A 49 0.00 -5.09 -18.55
C PRO A 49 1.47 -4.98 -18.98
N LEU A 50 2.07 -3.79 -18.94
CA LEU A 50 3.40 -3.52 -19.52
C LEU A 50 4.58 -3.99 -18.65
N GLY A 51 4.31 -4.63 -17.51
CA GLY A 51 5.33 -5.32 -16.72
C GLY A 51 6.06 -4.46 -15.69
N PHE A 52 5.62 -3.23 -15.43
CA PHE A 52 6.15 -2.38 -14.35
C PHE A 52 5.93 -3.01 -12.96
N ASP A 53 6.66 -2.55 -11.94
CA ASP A 53 6.56 -3.09 -10.57
C ASP A 53 5.68 -2.24 -9.65
N ALA A 54 5.52 -0.95 -9.94
CA ALA A 54 4.80 -0.01 -9.09
C ALA A 54 4.22 1.19 -9.85
N VAL A 55 3.33 1.89 -9.16
CA VAL A 55 2.74 3.17 -9.58
C VAL A 55 3.02 4.21 -8.51
N TRP A 56 3.47 5.38 -8.93
CA TRP A 56 3.64 6.55 -8.09
C TRP A 56 2.36 7.36 -7.99
N LEU A 57 1.84 7.53 -6.79
CA LEU A 57 0.64 8.31 -6.46
C LEU A 57 1.09 9.61 -5.79
N GLU A 58 0.91 10.71 -6.51
CA GLU A 58 1.50 12.00 -6.18
C GLU A 58 0.54 12.90 -5.40
N ALA A 59 0.72 13.00 -4.08
CA ALA A 59 -0.10 13.84 -3.19
C ALA A 59 0.66 15.01 -2.53
N GLU A 60 1.94 15.21 -2.85
CA GLU A 60 2.68 16.42 -2.44
C GLU A 60 2.35 17.58 -3.38
N HIS A 61 2.43 17.32 -4.68
CA HIS A 61 2.20 18.33 -5.72
C HIS A 61 1.07 17.97 -6.68
N GLY A 62 0.64 16.72 -6.70
CA GLY A 62 -0.33 16.19 -7.66
C GLY A 62 -1.74 16.11 -7.09
N PRO A 63 -2.67 15.58 -7.89
CA PRO A 63 -4.09 15.54 -7.57
C PRO A 63 -4.51 14.26 -6.85
N ALA A 64 -3.57 13.40 -6.41
CA ALA A 64 -3.92 12.21 -5.65
C ALA A 64 -4.43 12.63 -4.27
N ASP A 65 -5.66 12.23 -3.96
CA ASP A 65 -6.37 12.59 -2.74
C ASP A 65 -6.99 11.36 -2.09
N TRP A 66 -7.63 11.58 -0.94
CA TRP A 66 -8.24 10.51 -0.16
C TRP A 66 -9.46 9.87 -0.81
N GLU A 67 -10.17 10.61 -1.65
CA GLU A 67 -11.39 10.14 -2.31
C GLU A 67 -11.02 9.10 -3.37
N ARG A 68 -9.99 9.38 -4.17
CA ARG A 68 -9.55 8.52 -5.27
C ARG A 68 -8.60 7.40 -4.86
N LEU A 69 -7.89 7.56 -3.73
CA LEU A 69 -6.80 6.63 -3.35
C LEU A 69 -7.26 5.17 -3.25
N GLY A 70 -8.48 4.94 -2.77
CA GLY A 70 -9.05 3.59 -2.70
C GLY A 70 -9.18 2.95 -4.09
N ASP A 71 -9.65 3.70 -5.09
CA ASP A 71 -9.82 3.21 -6.47
C ASP A 71 -8.48 3.06 -7.19
N LEU A 72 -7.57 4.03 -7.03
CA LEU A 72 -6.23 3.96 -7.62
C LEU A 72 -5.46 2.74 -7.13
N SER A 73 -5.53 2.45 -5.83
CA SER A 73 -4.89 1.26 -5.29
C SER A 73 -5.64 -0.03 -5.66
N ARG A 74 -6.97 -0.01 -5.95
CA ARG A 74 -7.70 -1.17 -6.51
C ARG A 74 -7.19 -1.49 -7.91
N ALA A 75 -7.04 -0.48 -8.75
CA ALA A 75 -6.50 -0.65 -10.10
C ALA A 75 -5.08 -1.23 -10.06
N CYS A 76 -4.23 -0.78 -9.12
CA CYS A 76 -2.90 -1.36 -8.94
C CYS A 76 -2.95 -2.88 -8.64
N ASP A 77 -3.92 -3.32 -7.83
CA ASP A 77 -4.04 -4.73 -7.45
C ASP A 77 -4.40 -5.63 -8.62
N LEU A 78 -5.29 -5.17 -9.51
CA LEU A 78 -5.70 -5.91 -10.70
C LEU A 78 -4.50 -6.33 -11.57
N TRP A 79 -3.45 -5.52 -11.55
CA TRP A 79 -2.23 -5.72 -12.34
C TRP A 79 -1.02 -6.16 -11.52
N GLY A 80 -1.21 -6.45 -10.22
CA GLY A 80 -0.11 -6.84 -9.33
C GLY A 80 0.97 -5.77 -9.17
N LEU A 81 0.60 -4.50 -9.26
CA LEU A 81 1.49 -3.34 -9.08
C LEU A 81 1.51 -2.88 -7.62
N SER A 82 2.67 -2.47 -7.12
CA SER A 82 2.76 -1.78 -5.83
C SER A 82 2.29 -0.31 -5.97
N ALA A 83 1.22 0.07 -5.28
CA ALA A 83 0.89 1.48 -5.08
C ALA A 83 1.87 2.15 -4.09
N LEU A 84 2.59 3.20 -4.54
CA LEU A 84 3.50 4.00 -3.72
C LEU A 84 2.97 5.43 -3.64
N MET A 85 2.70 5.95 -2.45
CA MET A 85 2.14 7.29 -2.28
C MET A 85 3.17 8.25 -1.69
N ARG A 86 3.42 9.36 -2.39
CA ARG A 86 4.18 10.48 -1.82
C ARG A 86 3.24 11.41 -1.06
N LEU A 87 3.47 11.54 0.24
CA LEU A 87 2.71 12.44 1.11
C LEU A 87 3.47 13.76 1.32
N ARG A 88 2.74 14.86 1.47
CA ARG A 88 3.32 16.19 1.72
C ARG A 88 4.06 16.28 3.05
N THR A 89 3.63 15.52 4.06
CA THR A 89 4.14 15.62 5.43
C THR A 89 4.28 14.24 6.06
N LEU A 90 5.24 14.11 6.97
CA LEU A 90 5.37 12.97 7.87
C LEU A 90 4.36 13.14 9.02
N GLU A 91 3.11 12.75 8.77
CA GLU A 91 2.04 12.81 9.77
C GLU A 91 1.49 11.38 9.99
N PRO A 92 1.57 10.81 11.21
CA PRO A 92 1.19 9.42 11.46
C PRO A 92 -0.24 9.06 11.05
N SER A 93 -1.21 9.98 11.20
CA SER A 93 -2.60 9.71 10.83
C SER A 93 -2.79 9.61 9.31
N LEU A 94 -2.11 10.45 8.52
CA LEU A 94 -2.11 10.42 7.05
C LEU A 94 -1.40 9.17 6.54
N ILE A 95 -0.27 8.81 7.13
CA ILE A 95 0.49 7.59 6.82
C ILE A 95 -0.38 6.37 7.08
N GLY A 96 -0.97 6.27 8.28
CA GLY A 96 -1.88 5.19 8.65
C GLY A 96 -3.07 5.11 7.69
N ARG A 97 -3.69 6.24 7.36
CA ARG A 97 -4.82 6.33 6.42
C ARG A 97 -4.46 5.84 5.02
N ALA A 98 -3.31 6.26 4.47
CA ALA A 98 -2.85 5.83 3.15
C ALA A 98 -2.66 4.30 3.10
N LEU A 99 -2.00 3.74 4.12
CA LEU A 99 -1.79 2.29 4.23
C LEU A 99 -3.12 1.54 4.42
N THR A 100 -4.07 2.06 5.21
CA THR A 100 -5.42 1.50 5.35
C THR A 100 -6.19 1.50 4.03
N LEU A 101 -5.97 2.51 3.18
CA LEU A 101 -6.57 2.62 1.85
C LEU A 101 -5.88 1.78 0.78
N GLY A 102 -4.91 0.93 1.11
CA GLY A 102 -4.36 -0.07 0.17
C GLY A 102 -2.97 0.26 -0.38
N VAL A 103 -2.36 1.38 0.02
CA VAL A 103 -1.00 1.75 -0.40
C VAL A 103 0.03 0.78 0.18
N HIS A 104 0.98 0.36 -0.65
CA HIS A 104 2.05 -0.58 -0.27
C HIS A 104 3.30 0.14 0.23
N GLY A 105 3.54 1.38 -0.19
CA GLY A 105 4.69 2.15 0.27
C GLY A 105 4.44 3.65 0.41
N ILE A 106 5.14 4.25 1.36
CA ILE A 106 5.04 5.68 1.67
C ILE A 106 6.35 6.34 1.31
N VAL A 107 6.25 7.44 0.58
CA VAL A 107 7.39 8.31 0.28
C VAL A 107 7.18 9.63 1.01
N ILE A 108 8.16 10.03 1.82
CA ILE A 108 8.19 11.34 2.45
C ILE A 108 9.28 12.18 1.77
N PRO A 109 8.94 13.35 1.20
CA PRO A 109 9.92 14.24 0.60
C PRO A 109 10.83 14.86 1.66
N GLN A 110 12.06 15.18 1.26
CA GLN A 110 13.01 15.94 2.07
C GLN A 110 13.26 15.36 3.48
N VAL A 111 13.39 14.04 3.62
CA VAL A 111 13.94 13.45 4.86
C VAL A 111 15.42 13.83 4.98
N LYS A 112 15.77 14.63 5.99
CA LYS A 112 17.09 15.26 6.12
C LYS A 112 18.04 14.54 7.08
N ASN A 113 17.50 13.71 7.95
CA ASN A 113 18.27 13.07 9.01
C ASN A 113 17.69 11.71 9.41
N ALA A 114 18.46 10.97 10.20
CA ALA A 114 18.09 9.64 10.64
C ALA A 114 16.90 9.63 11.63
N ASP A 115 16.66 10.71 12.37
CA ASP A 115 15.52 10.80 13.29
C ASP A 115 14.20 10.91 12.52
N GLU A 116 14.16 11.70 11.45
CA GLU A 116 13.01 11.78 10.54
C GLU A 116 12.76 10.43 9.86
N ALA A 117 13.81 9.74 9.40
CA ALA A 117 13.67 8.39 8.85
C ALA A 117 13.11 7.39 9.89
N ARG A 118 13.59 7.45 11.13
CA ARG A 118 13.05 6.63 12.24
C ARG A 118 11.59 6.97 12.53
N ALA A 119 11.22 8.25 12.54
CA ALA A 119 9.84 8.68 12.76
C ALA A 119 8.88 8.13 11.70
N LEU A 120 9.32 8.07 10.43
CA LEU A 120 8.54 7.46 9.36
C LEU A 120 8.33 5.95 9.61
N VAL A 121 9.38 5.23 10.02
CA VAL A 121 9.26 3.81 10.40
C VAL A 121 8.29 3.63 11.55
N GLN A 122 8.38 4.45 12.60
CA GLN A 122 7.48 4.41 13.74
C GLN A 122 6.02 4.66 13.31
N ALA A 123 5.78 5.61 12.41
CA ALA A 123 4.43 5.94 11.93
C ALA A 123 3.81 4.84 11.04
N ALA A 124 4.62 4.12 10.26
CA ALA A 124 4.14 3.21 9.22
C ALA A 124 4.07 1.73 9.64
N LYS A 125 4.85 1.31 10.66
CA LYS A 125 4.92 -0.09 11.11
C LYS A 125 4.08 -0.33 12.35
N PHE A 126 3.44 -1.50 12.44
CA PHE A 126 2.81 -1.98 13.66
C PHE A 126 3.86 -2.35 14.73
N ALA A 127 3.42 -2.41 15.99
CA ALA A 127 4.23 -2.95 17.08
C ALA A 127 4.69 -4.40 16.77
N PRO A 128 5.90 -4.81 17.20
CA PRO A 128 6.86 -4.06 18.02
C PRO A 128 7.81 -3.15 17.22
N VAL A 129 7.74 -3.13 15.89
CA VAL A 129 8.68 -2.38 15.03
C VAL A 129 8.38 -0.88 15.06
N GLY A 130 7.09 -0.52 15.08
CA GLY A 130 6.63 0.86 15.14
C GLY A 130 5.41 1.03 16.04
N GLN A 131 4.71 2.13 15.83
CA GLN A 131 3.59 2.62 16.64
C GLN A 131 2.33 2.90 15.80
N ARG A 132 2.25 2.35 14.58
CA ARG A 132 1.06 2.51 13.73
C ARG A 132 -0.17 1.97 14.46
N GLY A 133 -1.21 2.80 14.57
CA GLY A 133 -2.50 2.40 15.11
C GLY A 133 -3.20 1.37 14.21
N VAL A 134 -3.92 0.43 14.82
CA VAL A 134 -4.65 -0.61 14.09
C VAL A 134 -5.97 -0.04 13.55
N SER A 135 -6.03 0.10 12.23
CA SER A 135 -7.27 0.29 11.49
C SER A 135 -7.30 -0.77 10.40
N ARG A 136 -8.29 -1.67 10.46
CA ARG A 136 -8.50 -2.66 9.39
C ARG A 136 -9.06 -1.93 8.18
N GLY A 137 -8.54 -2.28 7.01
CA GLY A 137 -8.89 -1.68 5.73
C GLY A 137 -8.51 -2.58 4.58
N ARG A 138 -8.26 -1.99 3.41
CA ARG A 138 -8.03 -2.74 2.17
C ARG A 138 -6.89 -3.75 2.27
N ARG A 139 -5.85 -3.43 3.03
CA ARG A 139 -4.70 -4.33 3.26
C ARG A 139 -4.97 -5.52 4.18
N SER A 140 -6.06 -5.47 4.94
CA SER A 140 -6.45 -6.54 5.88
C SER A 140 -7.47 -7.51 5.31
N TYR A 141 -8.14 -7.16 4.21
CA TYR A 141 -9.09 -8.07 3.56
C TYR A 141 -8.35 -9.28 3.00
N GLU A 142 -8.93 -10.47 3.19
CA GLU A 142 -8.34 -11.77 2.78
C GLU A 142 -6.97 -12.07 3.40
N ASN A 143 -6.54 -11.28 4.40
CA ASN A 143 -5.26 -11.43 5.07
C ASN A 143 -5.47 -11.67 6.58
N PRO A 144 -5.69 -12.92 7.02
CA PRO A 144 -5.89 -13.23 8.44
C PRO A 144 -4.66 -12.90 9.29
N GLY A 145 -3.45 -12.99 8.71
CA GLY A 145 -2.18 -12.65 9.34
C GLY A 145 -1.78 -11.17 9.24
N PHE A 146 -2.72 -10.27 8.96
CA PHE A 146 -2.44 -8.85 8.68
C PHE A 146 -1.52 -8.18 9.69
N LEU A 147 -1.76 -8.32 11.00
CA LEU A 147 -0.91 -7.65 11.99
C LEU A 147 0.51 -8.22 12.05
N ASP A 148 0.68 -9.48 11.67
CA ASP A 148 1.96 -10.18 11.72
C ASP A 148 2.79 -9.89 10.45
N ASN A 149 2.15 -9.83 9.28
CA ASN A 149 2.84 -9.75 7.99
C ASN A 149 2.83 -8.37 7.31
N ASP A 150 1.97 -7.43 7.70
CA ASP A 150 1.83 -6.14 7.00
C ASP A 150 3.09 -5.25 7.10
N ASN A 151 3.85 -5.45 8.17
CA ASN A 151 5.17 -4.84 8.34
C ASN A 151 6.14 -5.26 7.22
N ASP A 152 6.10 -6.52 6.80
CA ASP A 152 6.98 -7.03 5.74
C ASP A 152 6.54 -6.61 4.35
N GLU A 153 5.28 -6.21 4.18
CA GLU A 153 4.75 -5.72 2.90
C GLU A 153 4.80 -4.18 2.78
N THR A 154 5.14 -3.46 3.85
CA THR A 154 5.24 -1.98 3.79
C THR A 154 6.64 -1.52 3.34
N LEU A 155 6.71 -0.71 2.28
CA LEU A 155 7.94 -0.06 1.76
C LEU A 155 8.04 1.39 2.27
N LEU A 156 9.23 1.80 2.70
CA LEU A 156 9.56 3.13 3.22
C LEU A 156 10.90 3.59 2.62
#